data_AF-A0A961VK41-F1
#
_entry.id   AF-A0A961VK41-F1
#
_cell.length_a   1.000
_cell.length_b   1.000
_cell.length_c   1.000
_cell.angle_alpha   90.00
_cell.angle_beta   90.00
_cell.angle_gamma   90.00
#
_symmetry.space_group_name_H-M   'P 1'
#
loop_
_entity.id
_entity.type
_entity.pdbx_description
1 polymer ?
#
loop_
_entity_poly.entity_id
_entity_poly.type
_entity_poly.pdbx_seq_one_letter_code
_entity_poly.pdbx_strand_id
1 'polypeptide(L)'
;MFGELFGRLTIDALPFYSPIAMGGAVITVGGTLVVMAVITWLGAWGYLWREWFTSVDHKKIGIMYVTLALIMLLRGFIDAIMMRTQQAIALNSDGYLAPDHFDQIFSSHGTIMIFFMAMPFLTGFLNIIVPQQIGSRDVAFPYLNSMSLWMTASGAGLVMVSLVIGKFSTAGWTAYPPYSGIIYSPYVGVDYWIWAVLISGIGSTLTGINFIVTIFKRRAPGMTFMRMPLFTWTALCTAILMAFAFPGVTVVGILLELDRAAGMHFFTNGDGGNMMMFANLLWIWGHPEVYILILPAFGIYSSVVTTFASKRLFGYTSLVWATCAIAILSFTVWLHHFFTMGSSASVNSFFGITTMIIAVPTGVKVFDWLFTMYRGRIRFTVPMMYTVAFIVTFVIGGVTGVLLALPPADYLMHNTTFLVAHFHNMLIPG
;
A
#
# COMPACT_ATOMS: atom_id res chain seq x y z
N MET A 1 -37.10 7.94 -18.74
CA MET A 1 -37.41 6.50 -18.57
C MET A 1 -36.19 5.64 -18.22
N PHE A 2 -34.94 6.01 -18.58
CA PHE A 2 -33.74 5.27 -18.16
C PHE A 2 -33.24 5.54 -16.72
N GLY A 3 -33.56 6.70 -16.13
CA GLY A 3 -33.03 7.11 -14.82
C GLY A 3 -33.58 6.34 -13.60
N GLU A 4 -34.78 5.75 -13.68
CA GLU A 4 -35.36 4.97 -12.58
C GLU A 4 -34.81 3.54 -12.49
N LEU A 5 -34.31 2.97 -13.61
CA LEU A 5 -33.81 1.60 -13.64
C LEU A 5 -32.31 1.48 -13.33
N PHE A 6 -31.52 2.51 -13.66
CA PHE A 6 -30.05 2.49 -13.57
C PHE A 6 -29.47 3.50 -12.55
N GLY A 7 -30.31 4.17 -11.77
CA GLY A 7 -29.86 5.15 -10.78
C GLY A 7 -29.13 6.34 -11.41
N ARG A 8 -27.97 6.72 -10.85
CA ARG A 8 -27.15 7.84 -11.35
C ARG A 8 -26.37 7.53 -12.64
N LEU A 9 -26.43 6.30 -13.14
CA LEU A 9 -25.66 5.87 -14.31
C LEU A 9 -26.33 6.38 -15.59
N THR A 10 -25.67 7.32 -16.27
CA THR A 10 -26.07 7.83 -17.60
C THR A 10 -24.95 7.60 -18.62
N ILE A 11 -25.23 7.88 -19.90
CA ILE A 11 -24.20 7.83 -20.95
C ILE A 11 -23.07 8.84 -20.71
N ASP A 12 -23.33 9.90 -19.93
CA ASP A 12 -22.35 10.93 -19.55
C ASP A 12 -21.30 10.39 -18.56
N ALA A 13 -21.52 9.20 -18.00
CA ALA A 13 -20.52 8.50 -17.20
C ALA A 13 -19.38 7.93 -18.06
N LEU A 14 -19.53 7.85 -19.39
CA LEU A 14 -18.47 7.37 -20.27
C LEU A 14 -17.35 8.43 -20.43
N PRO A 15 -16.10 8.01 -20.71
CA PRO A 15 -14.92 8.86 -20.63
C PRO A 15 -14.74 9.77 -21.87
N PHE A 16 -15.84 10.23 -22.45
CA PHE A 16 -15.84 11.12 -23.63
C PHE A 16 -15.45 12.56 -23.28
N TYR A 17 -15.26 12.88 -21.99
CA TYR A 17 -14.80 14.19 -21.52
C TYR A 17 -13.32 14.46 -21.83
N SER A 18 -12.53 13.45 -22.17
CA SER A 18 -11.11 13.61 -22.50
C SER A 18 -10.65 12.56 -23.51
N PRO A 19 -9.94 12.95 -24.60
CA PRO A 19 -9.32 11.98 -25.51
C PRO A 19 -8.35 11.03 -24.80
N ILE A 20 -7.70 11.49 -23.72
CA ILE A 20 -6.76 10.68 -22.92
C ILE A 20 -7.53 9.66 -22.08
N ALA A 21 -8.60 10.09 -21.41
CA ALA A 21 -9.45 9.17 -20.63
C ALA A 21 -10.11 8.12 -21.55
N MET A 22 -10.63 8.55 -22.70
CA MET A 22 -11.17 7.65 -23.73
C MET A 22 -10.10 6.68 -24.23
N GLY A 23 -8.89 7.15 -24.51
CA GLY A 23 -7.77 6.30 -24.90
C GLY A 23 -7.42 5.26 -23.84
N GLY A 24 -7.35 5.67 -22.57
CA GLY A 24 -7.17 4.76 -21.43
C GLY A 24 -8.25 3.68 -21.36
N ALA A 25 -9.53 4.08 -21.46
CA ALA A 25 -10.65 3.16 -21.45
C ALA A 25 -10.65 2.18 -22.63
N VAL A 26 -10.34 2.65 -23.84
CA VAL A 26 -10.21 1.79 -25.03
C VAL A 26 -9.09 0.78 -24.85
N ILE A 27 -7.94 1.18 -24.32
CA ILE A 27 -6.82 0.27 -24.03
C ILE A 27 -7.22 -0.77 -22.98
N THR A 28 -7.90 -0.36 -21.91
CA THR A 28 -8.34 -1.28 -20.84
C THR A 28 -9.39 -2.28 -21.34
N VAL A 29 -10.45 -1.81 -22.00
CA VAL A 29 -11.52 -2.66 -22.52
C VAL A 29 -11.01 -3.53 -23.66
N GLY A 30 -10.31 -2.94 -24.64
CA GLY A 30 -9.72 -3.65 -25.77
C GLY A 30 -8.70 -4.70 -25.32
N GLY A 31 -7.81 -4.35 -24.39
CA GLY A 31 -6.86 -5.29 -23.79
C GLY A 31 -7.57 -6.47 -23.10
N THR A 32 -8.63 -6.19 -22.34
CA THR A 32 -9.43 -7.25 -21.69
C THR A 32 -10.08 -8.17 -22.72
N LEU A 33 -10.69 -7.62 -23.77
CA LEU A 33 -11.29 -8.39 -24.87
C LEU A 33 -10.24 -9.27 -25.59
N VAL A 34 -9.05 -8.72 -25.86
CA VAL A 34 -7.95 -9.48 -26.47
C VAL A 34 -7.52 -10.64 -25.57
N VAL A 35 -7.34 -10.41 -24.27
CA VAL A 35 -6.99 -11.48 -23.33
C VAL A 35 -8.08 -12.57 -23.30
N MET A 36 -9.36 -12.19 -23.23
CA MET A 36 -10.47 -13.15 -23.26
C MET A 36 -10.53 -13.94 -24.58
N ALA A 37 -10.28 -13.29 -25.72
CA ALA A 37 -10.22 -13.93 -27.02
C ALA A 37 -9.06 -14.94 -27.09
N VAL A 38 -7.87 -14.58 -26.57
CA VAL A 38 -6.71 -15.49 -26.50
C VAL A 38 -7.01 -16.70 -25.60
N ILE A 39 -7.59 -16.50 -24.41
CA ILE A 39 -7.98 -17.59 -23.51
C ILE A 39 -8.98 -18.53 -24.18
N THR A 40 -9.95 -17.96 -24.90
CA THR A 40 -10.98 -18.73 -25.63
C THR A 40 -10.36 -19.51 -26.79
N TRP A 41 -9.48 -18.89 -27.57
CA TRP A 41 -8.76 -19.53 -28.68
C TRP A 41 -7.87 -20.68 -28.19
N LEU A 42 -7.23 -20.53 -27.03
CA LEU A 42 -6.43 -21.58 -26.40
C LEU A 42 -7.27 -22.66 -25.69
N GLY A 43 -8.59 -22.51 -25.59
CA GLY A 43 -9.45 -23.42 -24.83
C GLY A 43 -9.13 -23.47 -23.32
N ALA A 44 -8.50 -22.43 -22.79
CA ALA A 44 -7.86 -22.46 -21.47
C ALA A 44 -8.81 -22.16 -20.29
N TRP A 45 -10.07 -21.80 -20.54
CA TRP A 45 -11.05 -21.45 -19.49
C TRP A 45 -11.20 -22.52 -18.41
N GLY A 46 -11.32 -23.80 -18.81
CA GLY A 46 -11.45 -24.91 -17.87
C GLY A 46 -10.20 -25.13 -17.01
N TYR A 47 -9.01 -24.87 -17.57
CA TYR A 47 -7.75 -24.92 -16.84
C TYR A 47 -7.64 -23.76 -15.85
N LEU A 48 -7.87 -22.52 -16.30
CA LEU A 48 -7.80 -21.34 -15.43
C LEU A 48 -8.77 -21.44 -14.26
N TRP A 49 -10.01 -21.88 -14.51
CA TRP A 49 -10.99 -22.05 -13.46
C TRP A 49 -10.53 -23.03 -12.38
N ARG A 50 -10.18 -24.26 -12.78
CA ARG A 50 -9.82 -25.35 -11.84
C ARG A 50 -8.47 -25.17 -11.17
N GLU A 51 -7.49 -24.66 -11.90
CA GLU A 51 -6.10 -24.63 -11.43
C GLU A 51 -5.72 -23.31 -10.77
N TRP A 52 -6.34 -22.19 -11.16
CA TRP A 52 -5.93 -20.86 -10.70
C TRP A 52 -7.04 -20.14 -9.95
N PHE A 53 -8.19 -19.90 -10.60
CA PHE A 53 -9.20 -19.00 -10.03
C PHE A 53 -9.83 -19.54 -8.74
N THR A 54 -10.08 -20.84 -8.67
CA THR A 54 -10.59 -21.50 -7.45
C THR A 54 -9.48 -22.14 -6.62
N SER A 55 -8.21 -21.79 -6.86
CA SER A 55 -7.09 -22.39 -6.13
C SER A 55 -7.08 -21.93 -4.66
N VAL A 56 -6.63 -22.83 -3.79
CA VAL A 56 -6.32 -22.54 -2.38
C VAL A 56 -4.83 -22.72 -2.07
N ASP A 57 -4.02 -23.14 -3.06
CA ASP A 57 -2.57 -23.31 -2.89
C ASP A 57 -1.90 -21.94 -2.70
N HIS A 58 -1.27 -21.74 -1.54
CA HIS A 58 -0.56 -20.50 -1.19
C HIS A 58 0.43 -20.02 -2.26
N LYS A 59 1.05 -20.93 -3.03
CA LYS A 59 1.98 -20.55 -4.10
C LYS A 59 1.24 -19.90 -5.26
N LYS A 60 0.14 -20.51 -5.71
CA LYS A 60 -0.66 -19.98 -6.82
C LYS A 60 -1.36 -18.69 -6.43
N ILE A 61 -1.90 -18.61 -5.22
CA ILE A 61 -2.44 -17.37 -4.64
C ILE A 61 -1.37 -16.28 -4.63
N GLY A 62 -0.17 -16.59 -4.15
CA GLY A 62 0.92 -15.61 -4.11
C GLY A 62 1.38 -15.15 -5.51
N ILE A 63 1.42 -16.05 -6.50
CA ILE A 63 1.69 -15.69 -7.90
C ILE A 63 0.61 -14.76 -8.46
N MET A 64 -0.67 -15.02 -8.18
CA MET A 64 -1.77 -14.15 -8.62
C MET A 64 -1.71 -12.77 -7.94
N TYR A 65 -1.33 -12.69 -6.67
CA TYR A 65 -1.07 -11.42 -5.97
C TYR A 65 0.04 -10.61 -6.63
N VAL A 66 1.18 -11.23 -6.94
CA VAL A 66 2.30 -10.57 -7.64
C VAL A 66 1.87 -10.16 -9.06
N THR A 67 1.10 -11.00 -9.76
CA THR A 67 0.61 -10.68 -11.11
C THR A 67 -0.32 -9.47 -11.09
N LEU A 68 -1.25 -9.42 -10.14
CA LEU A 68 -2.10 -8.25 -9.92
C LEU A 68 -1.25 -7.00 -9.67
N ALA A 69 -0.27 -7.10 -8.76
CA ALA A 69 0.63 -5.99 -8.45
C ALA A 69 1.36 -5.46 -9.69
N LEU A 70 1.86 -6.33 -10.56
CA LEU A 70 2.59 -5.94 -11.78
C LEU A 70 1.69 -5.27 -12.81
N ILE A 71 0.43 -5.72 -12.95
CA ILE A 71 -0.56 -5.05 -13.80
C ILE A 71 -0.85 -3.65 -13.26
N MET A 72 -1.04 -3.54 -11.96
CA MET A 72 -1.32 -2.26 -11.29
C MET A 72 -0.10 -1.33 -11.27
N LEU A 73 1.13 -1.88 -11.24
CA LEU A 73 2.37 -1.13 -11.42
C LEU A 73 2.42 -0.46 -12.79
N LEU A 74 2.07 -1.17 -13.87
CA LEU A 74 2.05 -0.58 -15.21
C LEU A 74 1.07 0.60 -15.26
N ARG A 75 -0.14 0.42 -14.73
CA ARG A 75 -1.14 1.49 -14.63
C ARG A 75 -0.58 2.67 -13.82
N GLY A 76 -0.11 2.42 -12.60
CA GLY A 76 0.42 3.48 -11.72
C GLY A 76 1.61 4.22 -12.33
N PHE A 77 2.47 3.53 -13.08
CA PHE A 77 3.62 4.13 -13.75
C PHE A 77 3.22 5.00 -14.94
N ILE A 78 2.20 4.61 -15.71
CA ILE A 78 1.63 5.45 -16.78
C ILE A 78 1.13 6.77 -16.18
N ASP A 79 0.38 6.71 -15.07
CA ASP A 79 -0.07 7.90 -14.35
C ASP A 79 1.10 8.78 -13.86
N ALA A 80 2.16 8.16 -13.33
CA ALA A 80 3.34 8.88 -12.90
C ALA A 80 4.01 9.64 -14.06
N ILE A 81 4.18 8.98 -15.21
CA ILE A 81 4.72 9.61 -16.42
C ILE A 81 3.82 10.79 -16.80
N MET A 82 2.50 10.58 -16.90
CA MET A 82 1.55 11.63 -17.28
C MET A 82 1.63 12.85 -16.36
N MET A 83 1.70 12.64 -15.05
CA MET A 83 1.85 13.74 -14.10
C MET A 83 3.17 14.49 -14.30
N ARG A 84 4.28 13.77 -14.46
CA ARG A 84 5.60 14.39 -14.63
C ARG A 84 5.71 15.15 -15.96
N THR A 85 5.17 14.59 -17.04
CA THR A 85 5.15 15.27 -18.35
C THR A 85 4.25 16.49 -18.33
N GLN A 86 3.08 16.43 -17.68
CA GLN A 86 2.24 17.61 -17.48
C GLN A 86 3.01 18.71 -16.74
N GLN A 87 3.65 18.39 -15.63
CA GLN A 87 4.41 19.38 -14.85
C GLN A 87 5.58 19.98 -15.62
N ALA A 88 6.28 19.18 -16.43
CA ALA A 88 7.38 19.68 -17.25
C ALA A 88 6.90 20.65 -18.35
N ILE A 89 5.79 20.35 -19.01
CA ILE A 89 5.21 21.18 -20.08
C ILE A 89 4.56 22.45 -19.48
N ALA A 90 3.93 22.31 -18.31
CA ALA A 90 3.24 23.39 -17.62
C ALA A 90 4.17 24.52 -17.12
N LEU A 91 5.50 24.32 -17.19
CA LEU A 91 6.47 25.38 -16.90
C LEU A 91 6.38 26.56 -17.89
N ASN A 92 5.96 26.30 -19.14
CA ASN A 92 5.92 27.31 -20.21
C ASN A 92 4.57 27.35 -20.97
N SER A 93 3.55 26.64 -20.52
CA SER A 93 2.21 26.58 -21.13
C SER A 93 1.18 26.06 -20.12
N ASP A 94 -0.09 25.93 -20.51
CA ASP A 94 -1.12 25.31 -19.63
C ASP A 94 -0.98 23.77 -19.54
N GLY A 95 -0.11 23.16 -20.35
CA GLY A 95 0.02 21.71 -20.46
C GLY A 95 -1.13 21.04 -21.23
N TYR A 96 -1.31 19.74 -21.01
CA TYR A 96 -2.28 18.90 -21.73
C TYR A 96 -3.31 18.20 -20.81
N LEU A 97 -3.10 18.23 -19.48
CA LEU A 97 -4.07 17.75 -18.49
C LEU A 97 -4.78 18.94 -17.83
N ALA A 98 -6.10 18.99 -17.96
CA ALA A 98 -6.92 19.90 -17.17
C ALA A 98 -6.82 19.56 -15.67
N PRO A 99 -6.99 20.54 -14.75
CA PRO A 99 -6.83 20.33 -13.30
C PRO A 99 -7.63 19.14 -12.75
N ASP A 100 -8.93 19.06 -13.09
CA ASP A 100 -9.81 17.94 -12.69
C ASP A 100 -9.26 16.56 -13.10
N HIS A 101 -8.64 16.48 -14.29
CA HIS A 101 -8.06 15.23 -14.77
C HIS A 101 -6.70 14.94 -14.13
N PHE A 102 -5.88 15.97 -13.89
CA PHE A 102 -4.62 15.84 -13.17
C PHE A 102 -4.85 15.32 -11.74
N ASP A 103 -5.85 15.86 -11.04
CA ASP A 103 -6.17 15.46 -9.67
C ASP A 103 -6.72 14.02 -9.60
N GLN A 104 -7.48 13.59 -10.60
CA GLN A 104 -7.90 12.19 -10.74
C GLN A 104 -6.71 11.25 -10.93
N ILE A 105 -5.79 11.59 -11.83
CA ILE A 105 -4.57 10.81 -12.11
C ILE A 105 -3.70 10.74 -10.85
N PHE A 106 -3.49 11.87 -10.17
CA PHE A 106 -2.72 11.92 -8.92
C PHE A 106 -3.34 11.07 -7.82
N SER A 107 -4.65 11.19 -7.60
CA SER A 107 -5.37 10.44 -6.57
C SER A 107 -5.33 8.95 -6.84
N SER A 108 -5.61 8.55 -8.09
CA SER A 108 -5.60 7.16 -8.50
C SER A 108 -4.20 6.55 -8.51
N HIS A 109 -3.16 7.29 -8.92
CA HIS A 109 -1.76 6.87 -8.80
C HIS A 109 -1.42 6.50 -7.35
N GLY A 110 -1.66 7.41 -6.41
CA GLY A 110 -1.35 7.18 -5.00
C GLY A 110 -2.11 5.97 -4.44
N THR A 111 -3.43 5.88 -4.70
CA THR A 111 -4.25 4.75 -4.27
C THR A 111 -3.74 3.43 -4.86
N ILE A 112 -3.41 3.39 -6.15
CA ILE A 112 -2.93 2.18 -6.80
C ILE A 112 -1.58 1.74 -6.26
N MET A 113 -0.62 2.66 -6.14
CA MET A 113 0.74 2.30 -5.75
C MET A 113 0.78 1.73 -4.32
N ILE A 114 -0.03 2.27 -3.41
CA ILE A 114 -0.10 1.79 -2.01
C ILE A 114 -0.96 0.52 -1.91
N PHE A 115 -2.23 0.58 -2.28
CA PHE A 115 -3.20 -0.48 -1.99
C PHE A 115 -3.18 -1.65 -2.98
N PHE A 116 -2.80 -1.39 -4.23
CA PHE A 116 -3.00 -2.35 -5.32
C PHE A 116 -1.71 -2.76 -6.05
N MET A 117 -0.59 -2.09 -5.75
CA MET A 117 0.75 -2.50 -6.18
C MET A 117 1.56 -3.02 -4.99
N ALA A 118 1.97 -2.14 -4.06
CA ALA A 118 2.90 -2.51 -2.99
C ALA A 118 2.31 -3.58 -2.05
N MET A 119 1.08 -3.38 -1.59
CA MET A 119 0.39 -4.32 -0.71
C MET A 119 0.24 -5.74 -1.33
N PRO A 120 -0.33 -5.90 -2.54
CA PRO A 120 -0.41 -7.19 -3.22
C PRO A 120 0.96 -7.80 -3.51
N PHE A 121 1.95 -7.01 -3.91
CA PHE A 121 3.29 -7.51 -4.23
C PHE A 121 3.92 -8.21 -3.02
N LEU A 122 3.94 -7.51 -1.87
CA LEU A 122 4.51 -8.03 -0.64
C LEU A 122 3.68 -9.17 -0.04
N THR A 123 2.35 -9.05 -0.08
CA THR A 123 1.45 -10.14 0.34
C THR A 123 1.67 -11.41 -0.50
N GLY A 124 1.98 -11.26 -1.78
CA GLY A 124 2.36 -12.35 -2.67
C GLY A 124 3.63 -13.06 -2.21
N PHE A 125 4.66 -12.30 -1.80
CA PHE A 125 5.88 -12.87 -1.22
C PHE A 125 5.62 -13.58 0.10
N LEU A 126 4.79 -13.03 0.99
CA LEU A 126 4.39 -13.69 2.23
C LEU A 126 3.75 -15.06 1.93
N ASN A 127 2.82 -15.08 0.97
CA ASN A 127 2.16 -16.28 0.48
C ASN A 127 3.10 -17.33 -0.05
N ILE A 128 4.02 -16.97 -0.95
CA ILE A 128 4.94 -17.93 -1.56
C ILE A 128 5.93 -18.46 -0.52
N ILE A 129 6.54 -17.58 0.26
CA ILE A 129 7.76 -17.87 1.02
C ILE A 129 7.46 -18.39 2.43
N VAL A 130 6.51 -17.80 3.17
CA VAL A 130 6.35 -18.08 4.62
C VAL A 130 6.05 -19.54 4.91
N PRO A 131 5.04 -20.19 4.28
CA PRO A 131 4.74 -21.60 4.57
C PRO A 131 5.94 -22.51 4.29
N GLN A 132 6.70 -22.24 3.22
CA GLN A 132 7.90 -22.99 2.86
C GLN A 132 9.01 -22.81 3.90
N GLN A 133 9.25 -21.58 4.36
CA GLN A 133 10.28 -21.27 5.36
C GLN A 133 10.02 -21.92 6.71
N ILE A 134 8.76 -22.06 7.10
CA ILE A 134 8.39 -22.68 8.38
C ILE A 134 8.16 -24.20 8.29
N GLY A 135 8.35 -24.80 7.11
CA GLY A 135 8.12 -26.21 6.88
C GLY A 135 6.64 -26.62 6.96
N SER A 136 5.73 -25.70 6.65
CA SER A 136 4.30 -26.01 6.56
C SER A 136 3.90 -26.41 5.15
N ARG A 137 2.84 -27.22 5.04
CA ARG A 137 2.28 -27.62 3.74
C ARG A 137 1.49 -26.49 3.07
N ASP A 138 0.83 -25.67 3.88
CA ASP A 138 -0.03 -24.58 3.46
C ASP A 138 -0.25 -23.58 4.61
N VAL A 139 -1.00 -22.52 4.36
CA VAL A 139 -1.45 -21.56 5.39
C VAL A 139 -2.53 -22.17 6.29
N ALA A 140 -2.80 -21.51 7.43
CA ALA A 140 -3.77 -21.97 8.42
C ALA A 140 -5.21 -22.02 7.87
N PHE A 141 -5.59 -21.03 7.04
CA PHE A 141 -6.91 -20.90 6.44
C PHE A 141 -6.82 -20.75 4.91
N PRO A 142 -6.67 -21.83 4.13
CA PRO A 142 -6.48 -21.75 2.67
C PRO A 142 -7.64 -21.11 1.90
N TYR A 143 -8.89 -21.39 2.29
CA TYR A 143 -10.06 -20.77 1.68
C TYR A 143 -10.11 -19.25 1.92
N LEU A 144 -9.85 -18.84 3.16
CA LEU A 144 -9.79 -17.43 3.55
C LEU A 144 -8.68 -16.69 2.80
N ASN A 145 -7.57 -17.37 2.52
CA ASN A 145 -6.48 -16.85 1.70
C ASN A 145 -6.91 -16.55 0.25
N SER A 146 -7.68 -17.46 -0.35
CA SER A 146 -8.26 -17.29 -1.68
C SER A 146 -9.27 -16.13 -1.70
N MET A 147 -10.14 -16.06 -0.68
CA MET A 147 -11.09 -14.96 -0.52
C MET A 147 -10.37 -13.61 -0.38
N SER A 148 -9.32 -13.52 0.44
CA SER A 148 -8.53 -12.30 0.60
C SER A 148 -7.99 -11.76 -0.73
N LEU A 149 -7.46 -12.64 -1.58
CA LEU A 149 -6.97 -12.27 -2.92
C LEU A 149 -8.11 -11.65 -3.75
N TRP A 150 -9.26 -12.30 -3.79
CA TRP A 150 -10.38 -11.84 -4.59
C TRP A 150 -11.00 -10.55 -4.07
N MET A 151 -10.97 -10.28 -2.76
CA MET A 151 -11.34 -8.99 -2.21
C MET A 151 -10.37 -7.89 -2.65
N THR A 152 -9.06 -8.14 -2.58
CA THR A 152 -8.04 -7.21 -3.11
C THR A 152 -8.21 -6.97 -4.61
N ALA A 153 -8.40 -8.03 -5.40
CA ALA A 153 -8.61 -7.94 -6.84
C ALA A 153 -9.92 -7.20 -7.20
N SER A 154 -10.98 -7.37 -6.40
CA SER A 154 -12.25 -6.65 -6.59
C SER A 154 -12.08 -5.15 -6.32
N GLY A 155 -11.34 -4.78 -5.27
CA GLY A 155 -10.99 -3.38 -5.00
C GLY A 155 -10.18 -2.76 -6.13
N ALA A 156 -9.16 -3.46 -6.63
CA ALA A 156 -8.39 -3.04 -7.80
C ALA A 156 -9.29 -2.92 -9.05
N GLY A 157 -10.20 -3.88 -9.23
CA GLY A 157 -11.19 -3.88 -10.30
C GLY A 157 -12.09 -2.65 -10.27
N LEU A 158 -12.56 -2.21 -9.10
CA LEU A 158 -13.35 -0.98 -8.97
C LEU A 158 -12.58 0.27 -9.43
N VAL A 159 -11.29 0.37 -9.07
CA VAL A 159 -10.44 1.47 -9.56
C VAL A 159 -10.29 1.41 -11.07
N MET A 160 -10.11 0.22 -11.65
CA MET A 160 -10.00 0.05 -13.11
C MET A 160 -11.32 0.34 -13.83
N VAL A 161 -12.46 -0.01 -13.23
CA VAL A 161 -13.78 0.32 -13.77
C VAL A 161 -14.01 1.82 -13.80
N SER A 162 -13.53 2.59 -12.80
CA SER A 162 -13.69 4.05 -12.79
C SER A 162 -13.00 4.78 -13.95
N LEU A 163 -12.07 4.13 -14.65
CA LEU A 163 -11.44 4.65 -15.88
C LEU A 163 -12.41 4.61 -17.06
N VAL A 164 -13.36 3.68 -17.04
CA VAL A 164 -14.31 3.41 -18.14
C VAL A 164 -15.70 3.94 -17.83
N ILE A 165 -16.11 3.92 -16.56
CA ILE A 165 -17.44 4.33 -16.11
C ILE A 165 -17.28 5.26 -14.91
N GLY A 166 -17.73 6.50 -15.06
CA GLY A 166 -17.59 7.55 -14.09
C GLY A 166 -16.22 8.23 -14.14
N LYS A 167 -15.82 8.80 -13.01
CA LYS A 167 -14.53 9.43 -12.77
C LYS A 167 -14.02 8.94 -11.43
N PHE A 168 -12.70 8.83 -11.27
CA PHE A 168 -12.13 8.52 -9.96
C PHE A 168 -12.12 9.75 -9.04
N SER A 169 -11.80 9.56 -7.77
CA SER A 169 -11.68 10.65 -6.80
C SER A 169 -10.65 11.69 -7.23
N THR A 170 -10.92 12.97 -6.98
CA THR A 170 -9.96 14.08 -7.05
C THR A 170 -9.39 14.45 -5.68
N ALA A 171 -9.82 13.77 -4.60
CA ALA A 171 -9.52 14.15 -3.21
C ALA A 171 -8.17 13.61 -2.70
N GLY A 172 -7.22 13.34 -3.58
CA GLY A 172 -5.98 12.64 -3.26
C GLY A 172 -6.20 11.19 -2.86
N TRP A 173 -5.09 10.48 -2.59
CA TRP A 173 -5.15 9.10 -2.10
C TRP A 173 -5.69 8.98 -0.66
N THR A 174 -5.73 10.10 0.08
CA THR A 174 -6.16 10.21 1.48
C THR A 174 -7.62 10.61 1.65
N ALA A 175 -8.27 11.14 0.61
CA ALA A 175 -9.69 11.50 0.59
C ALA A 175 -10.15 12.40 1.77
N TYR A 176 -9.38 13.45 2.08
CA TYR A 176 -9.67 14.35 3.20
C TYR A 176 -11.02 15.10 3.08
N PRO A 177 -11.87 15.04 4.12
CA PRO A 177 -12.89 16.04 4.36
C PRO A 177 -12.26 17.41 4.66
N PRO A 178 -12.93 18.52 4.36
CA PRO A 178 -14.31 18.56 3.85
C PRO A 178 -14.42 18.28 2.35
N TYR A 179 -13.31 18.30 1.58
CA TYR A 179 -13.34 18.19 0.13
C TYR A 179 -13.95 16.87 -0.40
N SER A 180 -13.71 15.76 0.29
CA SER A 180 -14.32 14.46 -0.04
C SER A 180 -15.80 14.34 0.36
N GLY A 181 -16.38 15.32 1.05
CA GLY A 181 -17.81 15.35 1.39
C GLY A 181 -18.71 15.65 0.20
N ILE A 182 -19.99 15.29 0.29
CA ILE A 182 -20.95 15.38 -0.83
C ILE A 182 -21.17 16.83 -1.33
N ILE A 183 -20.96 17.83 -0.47
CA ILE A 183 -21.11 19.25 -0.80
C ILE A 183 -20.02 19.73 -1.78
N TYR A 184 -18.77 19.28 -1.58
CA TYR A 184 -17.62 19.73 -2.38
C TYR A 184 -17.28 18.76 -3.51
N SER A 185 -17.54 17.46 -3.32
CA SER A 185 -17.36 16.42 -4.33
C SER A 185 -18.64 15.59 -4.48
N PRO A 186 -19.65 16.12 -5.21
CA PRO A 186 -20.96 15.47 -5.36
C PRO A 186 -20.95 14.23 -6.27
N TYR A 187 -19.84 14.02 -6.99
CA TYR A 187 -19.68 12.95 -7.96
C TYR A 187 -19.28 11.62 -7.31
N VAL A 188 -19.33 10.55 -8.11
CA VAL A 188 -19.09 9.15 -7.67
C VAL A 188 -17.63 8.80 -7.38
N GLY A 189 -16.68 9.71 -7.65
CA GLY A 189 -15.25 9.39 -7.58
C GLY A 189 -14.77 9.04 -6.17
N VAL A 190 -15.25 9.75 -5.16
CA VAL A 190 -14.96 9.41 -3.75
C VAL A 190 -15.60 8.08 -3.39
N ASP A 191 -16.79 7.77 -3.89
CA ASP A 191 -17.48 6.50 -3.63
C ASP A 191 -16.67 5.32 -4.19
N TYR A 192 -16.09 5.45 -5.40
CA TYR A 192 -15.15 4.47 -5.95
C TYR A 192 -13.94 4.24 -5.04
N TRP A 193 -13.35 5.32 -4.51
CA TRP A 193 -12.22 5.22 -3.58
C TRP A 193 -12.62 4.50 -2.29
N ILE A 194 -13.76 4.88 -1.68
CA ILE A 194 -14.25 4.28 -0.43
C ILE A 194 -14.44 2.77 -0.61
N TRP A 195 -15.24 2.36 -1.60
CA TRP A 195 -15.55 0.94 -1.78
C TRP A 195 -14.34 0.11 -2.21
N ALA A 196 -13.43 0.67 -3.02
CA ALA A 196 -12.17 0.00 -3.37
C ALA A 196 -11.29 -0.25 -2.13
N VAL A 197 -11.15 0.74 -1.26
CA VAL A 197 -10.37 0.64 -0.02
C VAL A 197 -11.04 -0.27 1.01
N LEU A 198 -12.36 -0.17 1.21
CA LEU A 198 -13.08 -1.01 2.17
C LEU A 198 -13.00 -2.50 1.82
N ILE A 199 -13.30 -2.86 0.56
CA ILE A 199 -13.30 -4.26 0.13
C ILE A 199 -11.88 -4.83 0.25
N SER A 200 -10.88 -4.12 -0.26
CA SER A 200 -9.49 -4.57 -0.18
C SER A 200 -8.96 -4.60 1.26
N GLY A 201 -9.38 -3.65 2.12
CA GLY A 201 -9.00 -3.58 3.52
C GLY A 201 -9.50 -4.77 4.35
N ILE A 202 -10.70 -5.27 4.07
CA ILE A 202 -11.19 -6.52 4.66
C ILE A 202 -10.27 -7.68 4.23
N GLY A 203 -9.94 -7.79 2.95
CA GLY A 203 -9.02 -8.81 2.44
C GLY A 203 -7.64 -8.77 3.11
N SER A 204 -7.08 -7.58 3.31
CA SER A 204 -5.81 -7.38 4.04
C SER A 204 -5.93 -7.79 5.52
N THR A 205 -7.03 -7.43 6.19
CA THR A 205 -7.27 -7.84 7.60
C THR A 205 -7.31 -9.37 7.73
N LEU A 206 -8.05 -10.03 6.84
CA LEU A 206 -8.16 -11.48 6.76
C LEU A 206 -6.80 -12.14 6.50
N THR A 207 -6.00 -11.56 5.61
CA THR A 207 -4.62 -12.00 5.33
C THR A 207 -3.74 -11.91 6.59
N GLY A 208 -3.78 -10.79 7.31
CA GLY A 208 -3.05 -10.61 8.56
C GLY A 208 -3.38 -11.70 9.58
N ILE A 209 -4.67 -11.93 9.84
CA ILE A 209 -5.15 -12.99 10.75
C ILE A 209 -4.63 -14.36 10.30
N ASN A 210 -4.70 -14.67 9.00
CA ASN A 210 -4.25 -15.95 8.46
C ASN A 210 -2.76 -16.19 8.70
N PHE A 211 -1.90 -15.21 8.42
CA PHE A 211 -0.46 -15.35 8.62
C PHE A 211 -0.05 -15.37 10.09
N ILE A 212 -0.74 -14.63 10.97
CA ILE A 212 -0.53 -14.73 12.42
C ILE A 212 -0.75 -16.18 12.86
N VAL A 213 -1.91 -16.75 12.55
CA VAL A 213 -2.24 -18.13 12.97
C VAL A 213 -1.30 -19.15 12.32
N THR A 214 -0.98 -18.97 11.04
CA THR A 214 -0.03 -19.83 10.30
C THR A 214 1.33 -19.86 10.99
N ILE A 215 1.92 -18.69 11.25
CA ILE A 215 3.24 -18.62 11.87
C ILE A 215 3.20 -19.13 13.31
N PHE A 216 2.16 -18.84 14.09
CA PHE A 216 2.10 -19.31 15.48
C PHE A 216 1.84 -20.81 15.62
N LYS A 217 1.00 -21.40 14.76
CA LYS A 217 0.43 -22.75 14.97
C LYS A 217 0.86 -23.80 13.96
N ARG A 218 1.44 -23.42 12.81
CA ARG A 218 1.72 -24.35 11.68
C ARG A 218 3.21 -24.52 11.36
N ARG A 219 4.12 -24.12 12.26
CA ARG A 219 5.57 -24.38 12.12
C ARG A 219 5.90 -25.85 12.27
N ALA A 220 6.98 -26.28 11.61
CA ALA A 220 7.54 -27.61 11.79
C ALA A 220 7.99 -27.85 13.25
N PRO A 221 7.86 -29.10 13.76
CA PRO A 221 8.35 -29.46 15.09
C PRO A 221 9.83 -29.12 15.28
N GLY A 222 10.20 -28.55 16.43
CA GLY A 222 11.58 -28.16 16.76
C GLY A 222 11.98 -26.74 16.34
N MET A 223 11.16 -26.05 15.54
CA MET A 223 11.34 -24.63 15.21
C MET A 223 10.72 -23.73 16.28
N THR A 224 11.54 -23.33 17.26
CA THR A 224 11.17 -22.26 18.20
C THR A 224 11.13 -20.91 17.49
N PHE A 225 10.47 -19.91 18.09
CA PHE A 225 10.37 -18.56 17.50
C PHE A 225 11.75 -17.96 17.17
N MET A 226 12.71 -18.04 18.09
CA MET A 226 14.08 -17.55 17.86
C MET A 226 14.92 -18.40 16.90
N ARG A 227 14.33 -19.40 16.24
CA ARG A 227 14.95 -20.18 15.16
C ARG A 227 14.32 -19.94 13.79
N MET A 228 13.26 -19.12 13.71
CA MET A 228 12.63 -18.79 12.43
C MET A 228 13.57 -17.95 11.54
N PRO A 229 13.49 -18.05 10.22
CA PRO A 229 14.17 -17.11 9.33
C PRO A 229 13.70 -15.67 9.58
N LEU A 230 14.58 -14.68 9.36
CA LEU A 230 14.23 -13.29 9.65
C LEU A 230 13.06 -12.78 8.78
N PHE A 231 12.93 -13.25 7.53
CA PHE A 231 11.75 -12.92 6.71
C PHE A 231 10.45 -13.41 7.34
N THR A 232 10.44 -14.58 8.00
CA THR A 232 9.25 -15.05 8.72
C THR A 232 8.93 -14.16 9.93
N TRP A 233 9.94 -13.62 10.62
CA TRP A 233 9.73 -12.65 11.71
C TRP A 233 9.16 -11.32 11.21
N THR A 234 9.70 -10.78 10.12
CA THR A 234 9.17 -9.54 9.55
C THR A 234 7.76 -9.75 9.00
N ALA A 235 7.49 -10.89 8.37
CA ALA A 235 6.14 -11.30 7.96
C ALA A 235 5.18 -11.41 9.14
N LEU A 236 5.64 -11.93 10.29
CA LEU A 236 4.81 -12.00 11.49
C LEU A 236 4.44 -10.61 12.01
N CYS A 237 5.42 -9.71 12.14
CA CYS A 237 5.18 -8.33 12.55
C CYS A 237 4.24 -7.62 11.56
N THR A 238 4.45 -7.82 10.26
CA THR A 238 3.58 -7.30 9.19
C THR A 238 2.15 -7.81 9.36
N ALA A 239 1.97 -9.11 9.57
CA ALA A 239 0.65 -9.71 9.75
C ALA A 239 -0.08 -9.19 10.99
N ILE A 240 0.65 -8.93 12.09
CA ILE A 240 0.13 -8.27 13.30
C ILE A 240 -0.33 -6.85 12.95
N LEU A 241 0.51 -6.05 12.30
CA LEU A 241 0.13 -4.70 11.88
C LEU A 241 -1.10 -4.72 10.97
N MET A 242 -1.17 -5.63 10.00
CA MET A 242 -2.33 -5.77 9.12
C MET A 242 -3.62 -6.04 9.90
N ALA A 243 -3.58 -6.91 10.91
CA ALA A 243 -4.76 -7.25 11.70
C ALA A 243 -5.25 -6.09 12.59
N PHE A 244 -4.34 -5.24 13.09
CA PHE A 244 -4.68 -4.17 14.04
C PHE A 244 -4.82 -2.77 13.42
N ALA A 245 -4.14 -2.49 12.30
CA ALA A 245 -4.16 -1.18 11.65
C ALA A 245 -5.32 -1.01 10.68
N PHE A 246 -5.63 -2.02 9.85
CA PHE A 246 -6.70 -1.93 8.83
C PHE A 246 -8.11 -1.62 9.37
N PRO A 247 -8.47 -2.02 10.61
CA PRO A 247 -9.71 -1.54 11.21
C PRO A 247 -9.83 0.00 11.23
N GLY A 248 -8.73 0.74 11.35
CA GLY A 248 -8.72 2.22 11.32
C GLY A 248 -9.25 2.78 10.00
N VAL A 249 -8.69 2.34 8.86
CA VAL A 249 -9.17 2.78 7.54
C VAL A 249 -10.56 2.24 7.21
N THR A 250 -10.90 1.06 7.71
CA THR A 250 -12.24 0.48 7.54
C THR A 250 -13.30 1.37 8.22
N VAL A 251 -13.06 1.74 9.48
CA VAL A 251 -13.98 2.62 10.21
C VAL A 251 -14.05 4.00 9.57
N VAL A 252 -12.91 4.64 9.27
CA VAL A 252 -12.94 5.99 8.70
C VAL A 252 -13.62 6.04 7.33
N GLY A 253 -13.44 5.01 6.49
CA GLY A 253 -14.12 4.88 5.20
C GLY A 253 -15.64 4.68 5.35
N ILE A 254 -16.08 3.85 6.29
CA ILE A 254 -17.53 3.66 6.58
C ILE A 254 -18.15 4.96 7.08
N LEU A 255 -17.48 5.66 8.02
CA LEU A 255 -17.99 6.94 8.54
C LEU A 255 -18.08 8.00 7.43
N LEU A 256 -17.10 8.05 6.53
CA LEU A 256 -17.15 8.97 5.39
C LEU A 256 -18.28 8.61 4.42
N GLU A 257 -18.53 7.31 4.18
CA GLU A 257 -19.67 6.87 3.37
C GLU A 257 -21.00 7.26 4.01
N LEU A 258 -21.13 7.12 5.33
CA LEU A 258 -22.34 7.53 6.06
C LEU A 258 -22.59 9.04 5.95
N ASP A 259 -21.54 9.86 6.01
CA ASP A 259 -21.66 11.31 5.75
C ASP A 259 -22.14 11.59 4.32
N ARG A 260 -21.63 10.84 3.33
CA ARG A 260 -21.94 11.07 1.90
C ARG A 260 -23.31 10.52 1.48
N ALA A 261 -23.68 9.34 1.96
CA ALA A 261 -24.83 8.57 1.47
C ALA A 261 -26.04 8.61 2.42
N ALA A 262 -25.81 8.72 3.73
CA ALA A 262 -26.85 8.70 4.75
C ALA A 262 -27.08 10.05 5.45
N GLY A 263 -26.36 11.10 5.03
CA GLY A 263 -26.49 12.45 5.60
C GLY A 263 -26.08 12.51 7.07
N MET A 264 -25.13 11.66 7.49
CA MET A 264 -24.52 11.78 8.81
C MET A 264 -23.53 12.95 8.88
N HIS A 265 -23.08 13.25 10.08
CA HIS A 265 -22.30 14.46 10.39
C HIS A 265 -21.03 14.13 11.20
N PHE A 266 -20.28 13.11 10.80
CA PHE A 266 -19.02 12.75 11.47
C PHE A 266 -17.91 13.76 11.16
N PHE A 267 -17.74 14.12 9.89
CA PHE A 267 -16.64 14.94 9.39
C PHE A 267 -17.09 16.21 8.66
N THR A 268 -18.39 16.51 8.67
CA THR A 268 -18.97 17.72 8.07
C THR A 268 -18.53 19.00 8.81
N ASN A 269 -18.54 20.14 8.11
CA ASN A 269 -18.26 21.45 8.72
C ASN A 269 -19.44 21.97 9.58
N GLY A 270 -20.66 21.50 9.30
CA GLY A 270 -21.88 21.82 10.04
C GLY A 270 -22.30 20.70 10.98
N ASP A 271 -23.35 20.95 11.76
CA ASP A 271 -24.09 19.96 12.54
C ASP A 271 -23.27 19.17 13.57
N GLY A 272 -22.16 19.76 14.03
CA GLY A 272 -21.30 19.19 15.07
C GLY A 272 -20.18 18.25 14.58
N GLY A 273 -20.04 18.07 13.26
CA GLY A 273 -18.97 17.27 12.67
C GLY A 273 -17.57 17.84 12.89
N ASN A 274 -16.55 16.99 12.78
CA ASN A 274 -15.15 17.38 12.96
C ASN A 274 -14.24 16.73 11.91
N MET A 275 -13.88 17.49 10.88
CA MET A 275 -12.98 17.04 9.80
C MET A 275 -11.58 16.65 10.30
N MET A 276 -11.09 17.22 11.39
CA MET A 276 -9.78 16.86 11.94
C MET A 276 -9.77 15.45 12.54
N MET A 277 -10.93 14.95 12.97
CA MET A 277 -11.06 13.57 13.44
C MET A 277 -10.81 12.56 12.31
N PHE A 278 -11.21 12.88 11.07
CA PHE A 278 -10.88 12.06 9.90
C PHE A 278 -9.37 11.91 9.75
N ALA A 279 -8.62 13.01 9.82
CA ALA A 279 -7.16 13.00 9.72
C ALA A 279 -6.53 12.05 10.75
N ASN A 280 -6.98 12.17 12.01
CA ASN A 280 -6.49 11.34 13.09
C ASN A 280 -6.80 9.85 12.89
N LEU A 281 -8.04 9.51 12.50
CA LEU A 281 -8.47 8.13 12.27
C LEU A 281 -7.85 7.52 11.00
N LEU A 282 -7.59 8.31 9.96
CA LEU A 282 -6.89 7.84 8.78
C LEU A 282 -5.46 7.48 9.13
N TRP A 283 -4.73 8.37 9.82
CA TRP A 283 -3.30 8.16 10.07
C TRP A 283 -2.99 7.14 11.16
N ILE A 284 -3.93 6.86 12.07
CA ILE A 284 -3.79 5.71 12.99
C ILE A 284 -3.63 4.39 12.23
N TRP A 285 -4.17 4.31 11.01
CA TRP A 285 -3.89 3.24 10.06
C TRP A 285 -2.69 3.58 9.17
N GLY A 286 -2.66 4.78 8.61
CA GLY A 286 -1.74 5.15 7.52
C GLY A 286 -0.26 5.09 7.91
N HIS A 287 0.10 5.40 9.15
CA HIS A 287 1.49 5.25 9.57
C HIS A 287 1.90 3.79 9.85
N PRO A 288 1.11 2.96 10.56
CA PRO A 288 1.36 1.51 10.56
C PRO A 288 1.42 0.89 9.16
N GLU A 289 0.62 1.34 8.21
CA GLU A 289 0.61 0.86 6.82
C GLU A 289 1.98 1.01 6.15
N VAL A 290 2.66 2.15 6.30
CA VAL A 290 3.99 2.30 5.69
C VAL A 290 5.00 1.31 6.26
N TYR A 291 4.81 0.84 7.51
CA TYR A 291 5.62 -0.26 8.05
C TYR A 291 5.19 -1.64 7.58
N ILE A 292 3.90 -1.85 7.30
CA ILE A 292 3.41 -3.07 6.63
C ILE A 292 4.13 -3.24 5.28
N LEU A 293 4.42 -2.14 4.58
CA LEU A 293 5.16 -2.16 3.32
C LEU A 293 6.67 -2.43 3.50
N ILE A 294 7.33 -1.77 4.45
CA ILE A 294 8.81 -1.87 4.55
C ILE A 294 9.30 -3.13 5.28
N LEU A 295 8.53 -3.66 6.25
CA LEU A 295 8.98 -4.79 7.07
C LEU A 295 9.23 -6.07 6.25
N PRO A 296 8.34 -6.50 5.34
CA PRO A 296 8.62 -7.66 4.48
C PRO A 296 9.86 -7.46 3.62
N ALA A 297 10.05 -6.26 3.06
CA ALA A 297 11.23 -5.91 2.27
C ALA A 297 12.53 -6.04 3.08
N PHE A 298 12.56 -5.56 4.33
CA PHE A 298 13.69 -5.79 5.23
C PHE A 298 13.98 -7.28 5.44
N GLY A 299 12.95 -8.12 5.48
CA GLY A 299 13.09 -9.57 5.53
C GLY A 299 13.74 -10.14 4.27
N ILE A 300 13.31 -9.68 3.09
CA ILE A 300 13.86 -10.07 1.79
C ILE A 300 15.33 -9.70 1.72
N TYR A 301 15.69 -8.45 2.00
CA TYR A 301 17.07 -7.98 1.99
C TYR A 301 17.94 -8.77 2.97
N SER A 302 17.43 -9.10 4.16
CA SER A 302 18.14 -9.94 5.12
C SER A 302 18.47 -11.33 4.58
N SER A 303 17.54 -11.95 3.84
CA SER A 303 17.77 -13.23 3.17
C SER A 303 18.74 -13.10 2.00
N VAL A 304 18.69 -12.02 1.23
CA VAL A 304 19.61 -11.76 0.11
C VAL A 304 21.03 -11.54 0.61
N VAL A 305 21.23 -10.64 1.59
CA VAL A 305 22.56 -10.33 2.16
C VAL A 305 23.21 -11.60 2.69
N THR A 306 22.50 -12.40 3.48
CA THR A 306 23.07 -13.63 4.07
C THR A 306 23.46 -14.66 3.02
N THR A 307 22.62 -14.83 1.99
CA THR A 307 22.84 -15.78 0.90
C THR A 307 24.02 -15.38 0.02
N PHE A 308 24.10 -14.10 -0.39
CA PHE A 308 25.11 -13.65 -1.34
C PHE A 308 26.40 -13.15 -0.69
N ALA A 309 26.41 -12.85 0.62
CA ALA A 309 27.64 -12.67 1.39
C ALA A 309 28.21 -13.98 1.94
N SER A 310 27.48 -15.10 1.80
CA SER A 310 27.87 -16.43 2.29
C SER A 310 28.22 -16.43 3.79
N LYS A 311 27.46 -15.66 4.57
CA LYS A 311 27.68 -15.44 6.00
C LYS A 311 26.36 -15.51 6.75
N ARG A 312 26.40 -16.03 7.98
CA ARG A 312 25.26 -15.93 8.90
C ARG A 312 24.95 -14.46 9.17
N LEU A 313 23.68 -14.16 9.36
CA LEU A 313 23.21 -12.82 9.66
C LEU A 313 23.84 -12.32 10.95
N PHE A 314 24.53 -11.18 10.86
CA PHE A 314 25.03 -10.50 12.04
C PHE A 314 23.84 -9.94 12.83
N GLY A 315 23.90 -10.02 14.16
CA GLY A 315 22.87 -9.42 15.00
C GLY A 315 21.46 -10.02 14.86
N TYR A 316 21.28 -11.30 14.50
CA TYR A 316 19.93 -11.89 14.31
C TYR A 316 18.94 -11.55 15.45
N THR A 317 19.35 -11.73 16.72
CA THR A 317 18.51 -11.39 17.88
C THR A 317 18.18 -9.90 17.93
N SER A 318 19.16 -9.03 17.63
CA SER A 318 18.99 -7.58 17.54
C SER A 318 17.96 -7.21 16.46
N LEU A 319 18.08 -7.80 15.27
CA LEU A 319 17.16 -7.61 14.15
C LEU A 319 15.73 -8.04 14.47
N VAL A 320 15.54 -9.16 15.17
CA VAL A 320 14.22 -9.62 15.62
C VAL A 320 13.60 -8.58 16.56
N TRP A 321 14.32 -8.18 17.61
CA TRP A 321 13.80 -7.19 18.56
C TRP A 321 13.60 -5.81 17.94
N ALA A 322 14.46 -5.38 17.02
CA ALA A 322 14.27 -4.15 16.26
C ALA A 322 12.98 -4.20 15.41
N THR A 323 12.68 -5.36 14.80
CA THR A 323 11.42 -5.57 14.07
C THR A 323 10.21 -5.46 14.98
N CYS A 324 10.25 -6.12 16.14
CA CYS A 324 9.18 -6.06 17.13
C CYS A 324 8.98 -4.64 17.68
N ALA A 325 10.08 -3.91 17.94
CA ALA A 325 10.04 -2.53 18.40
C ALA A 325 9.37 -1.61 17.36
N ILE A 326 9.72 -1.74 16.07
CA ILE A 326 9.06 -1.01 14.98
C ILE A 326 7.57 -1.31 14.95
N ALA A 327 7.18 -2.58 15.03
CA ALA A 327 5.77 -2.97 15.00
C ALA A 327 4.97 -2.32 16.15
N ILE A 328 5.52 -2.30 17.37
CA ILE A 328 4.85 -1.67 18.53
C ILE A 328 4.81 -0.14 18.39
N LEU A 329 5.97 0.48 18.11
CA LEU A 329 6.10 1.93 18.03
C LEU A 329 5.36 2.54 16.84
N SER A 330 5.07 1.75 15.78
CA SER A 330 4.30 2.23 14.63
C SER A 330 2.93 2.78 15.01
N PHE A 331 2.35 2.29 16.10
CA PHE A 331 1.08 2.76 16.65
C PHE A 331 1.23 3.93 17.61
N THR A 332 2.39 4.58 17.73
CA THR A 332 2.61 5.70 18.67
C THR A 332 3.14 6.97 18.00
N VAL A 333 3.09 7.06 16.67
CA VAL A 333 3.76 8.14 15.92
C VAL A 333 2.90 8.82 14.86
N TRP A 334 1.67 8.35 14.63
CA TRP A 334 0.85 8.75 13.48
C TRP A 334 0.56 10.25 13.37
N LEU A 335 0.59 10.99 14.49
CA LEU A 335 0.31 12.44 14.50
C LEU A 335 1.32 13.26 13.71
N HIS A 336 2.53 12.75 13.45
CA HIS A 336 3.52 13.49 12.67
C HIS A 336 3.07 13.82 11.25
N HIS A 337 2.04 13.16 10.73
CA HIS A 337 1.49 13.44 9.42
C HIS A 337 0.63 14.71 9.40
N PHE A 338 0.37 15.32 10.55
CA PHE A 338 -0.47 16.50 10.68
C PHE A 338 0.00 17.42 11.81
N PHE A 339 1.31 17.58 11.99
CA PHE A 339 1.88 18.57 12.93
C PHE A 339 1.35 19.99 12.68
N THR A 340 1.02 20.29 11.43
CA THR A 340 0.49 21.57 10.95
C THR A 340 -1.00 21.81 11.26
N MET A 341 -1.70 20.85 11.89
CA MET A 341 -3.13 20.98 12.24
C MET A 341 -3.39 21.60 13.61
N GLY A 342 -2.41 22.33 14.18
CA GLY A 342 -2.64 23.18 15.35
C GLY A 342 -2.72 22.46 16.70
N SER A 343 -2.20 21.24 16.82
CA SER A 343 -2.02 20.57 18.11
C SER A 343 -1.10 21.36 19.04
N SER A 344 -1.22 21.12 20.36
CA SER A 344 -0.36 21.82 21.34
C SER A 344 1.12 21.48 21.15
N ALA A 345 2.00 22.41 21.53
CA ALA A 345 3.44 22.22 21.41
C ALA A 345 3.94 20.95 22.13
N SER A 346 3.35 20.61 23.27
CA SER A 346 3.68 19.39 24.01
C SER A 346 3.31 18.13 23.25
N VAL A 347 2.15 18.11 22.58
CA VAL A 347 1.71 16.98 21.74
C VAL A 347 2.62 16.83 20.53
N ASN A 348 2.90 17.92 19.80
CA ASN A 348 3.81 17.88 18.65
C ASN A 348 5.21 17.44 19.06
N SER A 349 5.72 17.91 20.21
CA SER A 349 7.04 17.50 20.72
C SER A 349 7.07 16.02 21.09
N PHE A 350 6.04 15.50 21.74
CA PHE A 350 5.93 14.08 22.07
C PHE A 350 5.96 13.19 20.82
N PHE A 351 5.14 13.52 19.82
CA PHE A 351 5.07 12.75 18.56
C PHE A 351 6.32 12.92 17.69
N GLY A 352 6.96 14.09 17.71
CA GLY A 352 8.26 14.28 17.06
C GLY A 352 9.36 13.42 17.69
N ILE A 353 9.48 13.43 19.02
CA ILE A 353 10.47 12.62 19.75
C ILE A 353 10.25 11.12 19.53
N THR A 354 9.01 10.64 19.67
CA THR A 354 8.69 9.22 19.46
C THR A 354 8.96 8.79 18.01
N THR A 355 8.70 9.65 17.02
CA THR A 355 9.04 9.38 15.61
C THR A 355 10.56 9.23 15.42
N MET A 356 11.35 10.12 16.03
CA MET A 356 12.81 10.02 15.97
C MET A 356 13.35 8.74 16.63
N ILE A 357 12.71 8.25 17.70
CA ILE A 357 13.10 7.00 18.37
C ILE A 357 12.97 5.79 17.42
N ILE A 358 11.99 5.77 16.52
CA ILE A 358 11.82 4.66 15.55
C ILE A 358 12.99 4.57 14.55
N ALA A 359 13.71 5.66 14.32
CA ALA A 359 14.89 5.63 13.46
C ALA A 359 15.99 4.71 14.02
N VAL A 360 16.06 4.51 15.34
CA VAL A 360 17.10 3.70 16.00
C VAL A 360 16.98 2.20 15.61
N PRO A 361 15.84 1.52 15.81
CA PRO A 361 15.66 0.14 15.33
C PRO A 361 15.98 -0.03 13.84
N THR A 362 15.62 0.93 13.00
CA THR A 362 15.87 0.88 11.55
C THR A 362 17.36 1.04 11.25
N GLY A 363 18.06 1.97 11.92
CA GLY A 363 19.51 2.14 11.80
C GLY A 363 20.27 0.88 12.18
N VAL A 364 19.89 0.22 13.29
CA VAL A 364 20.46 -1.07 13.71
C VAL A 364 20.39 -2.11 12.58
N LYS A 365 19.27 -2.19 11.85
CA LYS A 365 19.12 -3.12 10.73
C LYS A 365 20.13 -2.85 9.61
N VAL A 366 20.32 -1.58 9.25
CA VAL A 366 21.29 -1.18 8.22
C VAL A 366 22.70 -1.59 8.61
N PHE A 367 23.11 -1.31 9.86
CA PHE A 367 24.42 -1.72 10.35
C PHE A 367 24.58 -3.24 10.40
N ASP A 368 23.56 -3.98 10.82
CA ASP A 368 23.61 -5.44 10.85
C ASP A 368 23.76 -6.05 9.44
N TRP A 369 23.14 -5.46 8.41
CA TRP A 369 23.39 -5.87 7.01
C TRP A 369 24.83 -5.56 6.57
N LEU A 370 25.34 -4.37 6.88
CA LEU A 370 26.73 -4.00 6.57
C LEU A 370 27.74 -4.93 7.26
N PHE A 371 27.52 -5.26 8.54
CA PHE A 371 28.36 -6.22 9.27
C PHE A 371 28.18 -7.65 8.80
N THR A 372 27.04 -8.01 8.22
CA THR A 372 26.86 -9.30 7.55
C THR A 372 27.67 -9.37 6.25
N MET A 373 27.74 -8.26 5.50
CA MET A 373 28.60 -8.17 4.31
C MET A 373 30.09 -8.12 4.67
N TYR A 374 30.44 -7.46 5.78
CA TYR A 374 31.82 -7.33 6.24
C TYR A 374 32.47 -8.70 6.50
N ARG A 375 33.65 -8.91 5.90
CA ARG A 375 34.38 -10.19 5.90
C ARG A 375 33.57 -11.38 5.33
N GLY A 376 32.50 -11.12 4.58
CA GLY A 376 31.81 -12.11 3.77
C GLY A 376 32.47 -12.30 2.41
N ARG A 377 32.00 -13.29 1.63
CA ARG A 377 32.36 -13.48 0.22
C ARG A 377 31.20 -13.02 -0.64
N ILE A 378 31.19 -11.74 -1.00
CA ILE A 378 30.08 -11.10 -1.71
C ILE A 378 30.06 -11.53 -3.17
N ARG A 379 28.96 -12.12 -3.60
CA ARG A 379 28.65 -12.41 -5.00
C ARG A 379 27.72 -11.33 -5.54
N PHE A 380 28.22 -10.46 -6.41
CA PHE A 380 27.46 -9.37 -7.02
C PHE A 380 26.53 -9.86 -8.14
N THR A 381 25.49 -10.58 -7.77
CA THR A 381 24.35 -10.92 -8.65
C THR A 381 23.29 -9.82 -8.59
N VAL A 382 22.28 -9.86 -9.48
CA VAL A 382 21.21 -8.85 -9.53
C VAL A 382 20.55 -8.60 -8.16
N PRO A 383 20.13 -9.61 -7.37
CA PRO A 383 19.56 -9.35 -6.04
C PRO A 383 20.50 -8.59 -5.09
N MET A 384 21.80 -8.91 -5.13
CA MET A 384 22.79 -8.24 -4.30
C MET A 384 23.02 -6.79 -4.74
N MET A 385 23.00 -6.51 -6.05
CA MET A 385 23.08 -5.14 -6.59
C MET A 385 21.90 -4.29 -6.11
N TYR A 386 20.66 -4.81 -6.19
CA TYR A 386 19.48 -4.14 -5.65
C TYR A 386 19.60 -3.90 -4.14
N THR A 387 20.19 -4.84 -3.40
CA THR A 387 20.36 -4.68 -1.95
C THR A 387 21.35 -3.58 -1.59
N VAL A 388 22.45 -3.46 -2.34
CA VAL A 388 23.43 -2.36 -2.14
C VAL A 388 22.81 -1.01 -2.52
N ALA A 389 22.07 -0.95 -3.63
CA ALA A 389 21.35 0.24 -4.04
C ALA A 389 20.34 0.67 -2.96
N PHE A 390 19.52 -0.27 -2.49
CA PHE A 390 18.58 -0.08 -1.39
C PHE A 390 19.26 0.52 -0.16
N ILE A 391 20.35 -0.06 0.34
CA ILE A 391 21.03 0.45 1.55
C ILE A 391 21.41 1.93 1.37
N VAL A 392 21.95 2.31 0.21
CA VAL A 392 22.38 3.68 -0.04
C VAL A 392 21.19 4.63 -0.12
N THR A 393 20.21 4.35 -0.97
CA THR A 393 19.07 5.25 -1.22
C THR A 393 18.13 5.32 -0.01
N PHE A 394 17.89 4.19 0.66
CA PHE A 394 17.05 4.13 1.85
C PHE A 394 17.65 4.94 3.01
N VAL A 395 18.99 4.94 3.18
CA VAL A 395 19.63 5.79 4.19
C VAL A 395 19.48 7.28 3.86
N ILE A 396 19.62 7.66 2.58
CA ILE A 396 19.37 9.06 2.14
C ILE A 396 17.92 9.46 2.45
N GLY A 397 16.95 8.60 2.11
CA GLY A 397 15.55 8.78 2.47
C GLY A 397 15.36 8.88 3.99
N GLY A 398 16.01 8.01 4.75
CA GLY A 398 15.98 7.98 6.22
C GLY A 398 16.39 9.29 6.87
N VAL A 399 17.50 9.87 6.44
CA VAL A 399 17.98 11.16 6.96
C VAL A 399 16.97 12.27 6.72
N THR A 400 16.33 12.31 5.53
CA THR A 400 15.29 13.29 5.23
C THR A 400 14.02 13.07 6.07
N GLY A 401 13.68 11.83 6.44
CA GLY A 401 12.53 11.52 7.29
C GLY A 401 12.75 11.92 8.74
N VAL A 402 13.96 11.75 9.27
CA VAL A 402 14.33 12.24 10.60
C VAL A 402 14.23 13.77 10.66
N LEU A 403 14.56 14.48 9.57
CA LEU A 403 14.34 15.92 9.49
C LEU A 403 12.84 16.28 9.54
N LEU A 404 11.99 15.57 8.82
CA LEU A 404 10.52 15.76 8.86
C LEU A 404 9.89 15.37 10.20
N ALA A 405 10.54 14.53 11.00
CA ALA A 405 10.10 14.22 12.35
C ALA A 405 10.25 15.39 13.34
N LEU A 406 10.94 16.48 12.96
CA LEU A 406 11.09 17.69 13.76
C LEU A 406 9.95 18.67 13.43
N PRO A 407 8.98 18.92 14.34
CA PRO A 407 7.85 19.80 14.04
C PRO A 407 8.23 21.20 13.50
N PRO A 408 9.27 21.89 14.03
CA PRO A 408 9.66 23.19 13.48
C PRO A 408 10.15 23.13 12.02
N ALA A 409 10.77 22.01 11.60
CA ALA A 409 11.17 21.80 10.22
C ALA A 409 9.97 21.38 9.36
N ASP A 410 9.11 20.50 9.89
CA ASP A 410 7.89 20.06 9.20
C ASP A 410 6.98 21.25 8.87
N TYR A 411 6.82 22.25 9.75
CA TYR A 411 6.01 23.44 9.45
C TYR A 411 6.43 24.17 8.15
N LEU A 412 7.69 24.06 7.74
CA LEU A 412 8.21 24.66 6.50
C LEU A 412 8.13 23.71 5.31
N MET A 413 8.26 22.40 5.56
CA MET A 413 8.41 21.38 4.52
C MET A 413 7.11 20.62 4.22
N HIS A 414 6.12 20.71 5.10
CA HIS A 414 4.85 20.00 5.03
C HIS A 414 4.15 20.25 3.69
N ASN A 415 3.74 19.17 3.02
CA ASN A 415 3.10 19.18 1.70
C ASN A 415 3.88 19.87 0.56
N THR A 416 5.14 20.26 0.77
CA THR A 416 6.03 20.66 -0.33
C THR A 416 6.53 19.43 -1.09
N THR A 417 7.23 19.65 -2.21
CA THR A 417 7.88 18.55 -2.95
C THR A 417 8.94 17.81 -2.13
N PHE A 418 9.42 18.37 -1.01
CA PHE A 418 10.33 17.69 -0.09
C PHE A 418 9.69 16.44 0.53
N LEU A 419 8.43 16.52 0.96
CA LEU A 419 7.68 15.38 1.51
C LEU A 419 7.53 14.27 0.46
N VAL A 420 7.17 14.65 -0.76
CA VAL A 420 7.04 13.72 -1.89
C VAL A 420 8.40 13.04 -2.16
N ALA A 421 9.48 13.81 -2.23
CA ALA A 421 10.82 13.29 -2.46
C ALA A 421 11.27 12.33 -1.35
N HIS A 422 11.07 12.70 -0.08
CA HIS A 422 11.37 11.86 1.07
C HIS A 422 10.68 10.49 0.97
N PHE A 423 9.36 10.49 0.83
CA PHE A 423 8.59 9.25 0.84
C PHE A 423 8.91 8.36 -0.36
N HIS A 424 9.07 8.93 -1.56
CA HIS A 424 9.45 8.15 -2.75
C HIS A 424 10.87 7.55 -2.62
N ASN A 425 11.78 8.23 -1.92
CA ASN A 425 13.13 7.72 -1.66
C ASN A 425 13.14 6.63 -0.56
N MET A 426 12.08 6.52 0.23
CA MET A 426 11.89 5.42 1.17
C MET A 426 11.23 4.22 0.51
N LEU A 427 10.12 4.44 -0.20
CA LEU A 427 9.24 3.37 -0.70
C LEU A 427 9.72 2.73 -2.00
N ILE A 428 10.34 3.48 -2.92
CA ILE A 428 10.80 2.88 -4.19
C ILE A 428 11.99 1.95 -3.98
N PRO A 429 13.03 2.34 -3.21
CA PRO A 429 14.15 1.45 -2.99
C PRO A 429 13.90 0.40 -1.91
N GLY A 430 13.09 0.74 -0.90
CA GLY A 430 12.70 -0.14 0.18
C GLY A 430 11.67 -1.14 -0.28
#